data_AF-A0A968T3C5-F1
#
_entry.id   AF-A0A968T3C5-F1
#
_cell.length_a   1.000
_cell.length_b   1.000
_cell.length_c   1.000
_cell.angle_alpha   90.00
_cell.angle_beta   90.00
_cell.angle_gamma   90.00
#
_symmetry.space_group_name_H-M   'P 1'
#
loop_
_entity.id
_entity.type
_entity.pdbx_description
1 polymer ?
#
loop_
_entity_poly.entity_id
_entity_poly.type
_entity_poly.pdbx_seq_one_letter_code
_entity_poly.pdbx_strand_id
1 'polypeptide(L)'
;MVDYFARGKSGNVITSIDKHLQENSQRIAKEYHNILEINRINNIAAIIIDVKTNNILAYIGNSSFGRISDSPDVDIVKSPRSTGSIIKPLLYASMLQEGKILPTTLVPDIPTRISGFNPDNYDETYHGAVPAKQALSRSLNIPVVRMLQSFGVEKFHYTLKKLGMSTLNYGPERYGLTLVVGGAEGTLFDISGIYANLANILNHFMIVKSILTMKQNHLHF
;
A
#
# COMPACT_ATOMS: atom_id res chain seq x y z
N MET A 1 6.31 -20.45 6.70
CA MET A 1 4.89 -20.09 6.91
C MET A 1 4.08 -21.28 7.43
N VAL A 2 4.11 -22.44 6.77
CA VAL A 2 3.51 -23.68 7.31
C VAL A 2 4.14 -24.01 8.67
N ASP A 3 5.47 -23.91 8.81
CA ASP A 3 6.14 -24.07 10.11
C ASP A 3 5.74 -23.04 11.17
N TYR A 4 5.29 -21.84 10.77
CA TYR A 4 4.84 -20.83 11.74
C TYR A 4 3.45 -21.16 12.28
N PHE A 5 2.54 -21.66 11.43
CA PHE A 5 1.22 -22.13 11.83
C PHE A 5 1.22 -23.54 12.44
N ALA A 6 2.24 -24.36 12.15
CA ALA A 6 2.40 -25.72 12.65
C ALA A 6 3.29 -25.80 13.92
N ARG A 7 4.02 -24.74 14.28
CA ARG A 7 4.80 -24.69 15.54
C ARG A 7 3.87 -24.88 16.74
N GLY A 8 3.95 -26.07 17.35
CA GLY A 8 3.22 -26.44 18.55
C GLY A 8 1.84 -27.07 18.33
N LYS A 9 1.42 -27.35 17.09
CA LYS A 9 0.17 -28.06 16.81
C LYS A 9 0.46 -29.39 16.11
N SER A 10 0.20 -30.49 16.81
CA SER A 10 0.10 -31.82 16.20
C SER A 10 -1.21 -31.89 15.42
N GLY A 11 -1.15 -32.14 14.09
CA GLY A 11 -2.33 -32.34 13.24
C GLY A 11 -2.20 -31.74 11.83
N ASN A 12 -3.20 -32.01 10.99
CA ASN A 12 -3.31 -31.43 9.66
C ASN A 12 -3.63 -29.92 9.76
N VAL A 13 -2.78 -29.07 9.19
CA VAL A 13 -3.02 -27.62 9.09
C VAL A 13 -3.57 -27.32 7.70
N ILE A 14 -4.84 -26.90 7.64
CA ILE A 14 -5.44 -26.38 6.41
C ILE A 14 -4.97 -24.93 6.24
N THR A 15 -4.42 -24.62 5.07
CA THR A 15 -3.97 -23.25 4.71
C THR A 15 -4.61 -22.84 3.39
N SER A 16 -4.66 -21.54 3.14
CA SER A 16 -5.06 -20.99 1.83
C SER A 16 -3.94 -20.95 0.80
N ILE A 17 -2.74 -21.44 1.14
CA ILE A 17 -1.58 -21.36 0.26
C ILE A 17 -1.78 -22.26 -0.94
N ASP A 18 -1.72 -21.65 -2.12
CA ASP A 18 -1.67 -22.37 -3.37
C ASP A 18 -0.23 -22.82 -3.61
N LYS A 19 -0.01 -24.14 -3.66
CA LYS A 19 1.32 -24.72 -3.79
C LYS A 19 2.04 -24.26 -5.06
N HIS A 20 1.34 -24.27 -6.21
CA HIS A 20 1.95 -23.90 -7.48
C HIS A 20 2.31 -22.41 -7.51
N LEU A 21 1.43 -21.56 -6.99
CA LEU A 21 1.69 -20.13 -6.91
C LEU A 21 2.85 -19.81 -5.95
N GLN A 22 2.90 -20.49 -4.80
CA GLN A 22 3.98 -20.36 -3.83
C GLN A 22 5.34 -20.74 -4.45
N GLU A 23 5.43 -21.92 -5.06
CA GLU A 23 6.68 -22.42 -5.67
C GLU A 23 7.15 -21.49 -6.82
N ASN A 24 6.23 -21.08 -7.69
CA ASN A 24 6.55 -20.15 -8.78
C ASN A 24 7.01 -18.79 -8.27
N SER A 25 6.32 -18.24 -7.27
CA SER A 25 6.65 -16.94 -6.69
C SER A 25 8.00 -16.99 -5.97
N GLN A 26 8.32 -18.08 -5.28
CA GLN A 26 9.62 -18.29 -4.64
C GLN A 26 10.75 -18.39 -5.68
N ARG A 27 10.54 -19.12 -6.77
CA ARG A 27 11.49 -19.19 -7.89
C ARG A 27 11.78 -17.80 -8.45
N ILE A 28 10.75 -17.02 -8.75
CA ILE A 28 10.88 -15.64 -9.26
C ILE A 28 11.62 -14.76 -8.26
N ALA A 29 11.23 -14.79 -6.98
CA ALA A 29 11.90 -14.00 -5.93
C ALA A 29 13.39 -14.37 -5.82
N LYS A 30 13.73 -15.65 -5.94
CA LYS A 30 15.13 -16.11 -5.95
C LYS A 30 15.90 -15.61 -7.18
N GLU A 31 15.29 -15.64 -8.36
CA GLU A 31 15.90 -15.11 -9.59
C GLU A 31 16.20 -13.61 -9.46
N TYR A 32 15.25 -12.82 -9.00
CA TYR A 32 15.45 -11.38 -8.77
C TYR A 32 16.47 -11.11 -7.66
N HIS A 33 16.48 -11.90 -6.59
CA HIS A 33 17.47 -11.77 -5.53
C HIS A 33 18.90 -11.89 -6.08
N ASN A 34 19.16 -12.90 -6.91
CA ASN A 34 20.49 -13.09 -7.52
C ASN A 34 20.92 -11.91 -8.42
N ILE A 35 19.97 -11.28 -9.11
CA ILE A 35 20.24 -10.10 -9.95
C ILE A 35 20.54 -8.87 -9.08
N LEU A 36 19.76 -8.70 -8.02
CA LEU A 36 19.77 -7.51 -7.17
C LEU A 36 20.90 -7.55 -6.11
N GLU A 37 21.40 -8.73 -5.75
CA GLU A 37 22.55 -8.93 -4.85
C GLU A 37 23.79 -8.17 -5.34
N ILE A 38 23.99 -8.05 -6.67
CA ILE A 38 25.08 -7.27 -7.28
C ILE A 38 25.03 -5.79 -6.85
N ASN A 39 23.82 -5.28 -6.62
CA ASN A 39 23.56 -3.91 -6.14
C ASN A 39 23.39 -3.84 -4.62
N ARG A 40 23.82 -4.88 -3.87
CA ARG A 40 23.70 -4.99 -2.41
C ARG A 40 22.26 -4.98 -1.91
N ILE A 41 21.31 -5.39 -2.74
CA ILE A 41 19.92 -5.60 -2.34
C ILE A 41 19.75 -7.08 -2.01
N ASN A 42 19.84 -7.38 -0.71
CA ASN A 42 20.03 -8.75 -0.22
C ASN A 42 18.73 -9.44 0.20
N ASN A 43 17.58 -8.76 0.15
CA ASN A 43 16.34 -9.32 0.63
C ASN A 43 15.15 -8.92 -0.25
N ILE A 44 14.21 -9.85 -0.45
CA ILE A 44 12.95 -9.64 -1.16
C ILE A 44 11.82 -10.28 -0.37
N ALA A 45 10.71 -9.54 -0.26
CA ALA A 45 9.47 -10.04 0.31
C ALA A 45 8.33 -9.86 -0.67
N ALA A 46 7.37 -10.78 -0.62
CA ALA A 46 6.17 -10.73 -1.45
C ALA A 46 5.00 -11.42 -0.75
N ILE A 47 3.80 -10.93 -1.04
CA ILE A 47 2.55 -11.55 -0.62
C ILE A 47 1.57 -11.50 -1.80
N ILE A 48 0.87 -12.60 -2.05
CA ILE A 48 -0.18 -12.66 -3.06
C ILE A 48 -1.49 -12.95 -2.35
N ILE A 49 -2.46 -12.06 -2.56
CA ILE A 49 -3.77 -12.08 -1.90
C ILE A 49 -4.83 -12.25 -2.98
N ASP A 50 -5.73 -13.21 -2.81
CA ASP A 50 -6.96 -13.29 -3.58
C ASP A 50 -7.92 -12.19 -3.13
N VAL A 51 -8.21 -11.23 -4.00
CA VAL A 51 -9.02 -10.05 -3.66
C VAL A 51 -10.45 -10.43 -3.27
N LYS A 52 -11.02 -11.51 -3.83
CA LYS A 52 -12.42 -11.90 -3.59
C LYS A 52 -12.60 -12.48 -2.19
N THR A 53 -11.68 -13.33 -1.77
CA THR A 53 -11.73 -14.07 -0.51
C THR A 53 -10.86 -13.46 0.58
N ASN A 54 -9.99 -12.51 0.25
CA ASN A 54 -8.92 -11.98 1.11
C ASN A 54 -7.95 -13.07 1.63
N ASN A 55 -7.91 -14.23 0.97
CA ASN A 55 -7.01 -15.31 1.32
C ASN A 55 -5.59 -15.03 0.81
N ILE A 56 -4.59 -15.36 1.62
CA ILE A 56 -3.19 -15.32 1.21
C ILE A 56 -2.88 -16.59 0.44
N LEU A 57 -2.59 -16.46 -0.85
CA LEU A 57 -2.29 -17.58 -1.75
C LEU A 57 -0.79 -17.89 -1.81
N ALA A 58 0.06 -16.87 -1.65
CA ALA A 58 1.51 -17.06 -1.53
C ALA A 58 2.13 -16.04 -0.57
N TYR A 59 3.17 -16.45 0.14
CA TYR A 59 3.88 -15.67 1.15
C TYR A 59 5.38 -15.92 1.10
N ILE A 60 6.14 -14.85 0.88
CA ILE A 60 7.59 -14.85 0.84
C ILE A 60 8.04 -13.82 1.87
N GLY A 61 8.37 -14.31 3.07
CA GLY A 61 8.85 -13.46 4.17
C GLY A 61 10.22 -12.87 3.90
N ASN A 62 11.07 -13.61 3.18
CA ASN A 62 12.38 -13.19 2.72
C ASN A 62 12.83 -14.12 1.58
N SER A 63 13.76 -13.67 0.73
CA SER A 63 14.32 -14.43 -0.40
C SER A 63 15.72 -14.96 -0.13
N SER A 64 16.23 -14.80 1.09
CA SER A 64 17.54 -15.28 1.52
C SER A 64 17.51 -16.79 1.74
N PHE A 65 17.42 -17.56 0.65
CA PHE A 65 17.28 -19.02 0.67
C PHE A 65 18.62 -19.72 0.96
N GLY A 66 19.11 -19.64 2.21
CA GLY A 66 20.25 -20.41 2.69
C GLY A 66 21.64 -19.86 2.33
N ARG A 67 21.73 -18.59 1.91
CA ARG A 67 22.99 -17.84 1.81
C ARG A 67 23.15 -16.90 2.99
N ILE A 68 24.40 -16.54 3.31
CA ILE A 68 24.72 -15.46 4.25
C ILE A 68 24.26 -14.15 3.59
N SER A 69 22.99 -13.79 3.77
CA SER A 69 22.51 -12.44 3.51
C SER A 69 22.54 -11.65 4.82
N ASP A 70 22.40 -10.34 4.72
CA ASP A 70 22.00 -9.56 5.91
C ASP A 70 20.62 -10.06 6.36
N SER A 71 20.51 -10.50 7.61
CA SER A 71 19.25 -10.85 8.29
C SER A 71 18.32 -11.84 7.54
N PRO A 72 18.78 -13.06 7.20
CA PRO A 72 18.00 -14.02 6.39
C PRO A 72 16.73 -14.51 7.09
N ASP A 73 16.74 -14.53 8.43
CA ASP A 73 15.62 -15.01 9.25
C ASP A 73 14.55 -13.94 9.52
N VAL A 74 14.76 -12.69 9.08
CA VAL A 74 13.80 -11.61 9.28
C VAL A 74 12.65 -11.75 8.29
N ASP A 75 11.43 -11.89 8.83
CA ASP A 75 10.20 -11.80 8.05
C ASP A 75 9.91 -10.34 7.69
N ILE A 76 10.33 -9.95 6.50
CA ILE A 76 10.20 -8.58 5.99
C ILE A 76 8.73 -8.24 5.72
N VAL A 77 7.87 -9.22 5.45
CA VAL A 77 6.43 -8.97 5.25
C VAL A 77 5.81 -8.29 6.48
N LYS A 78 6.30 -8.62 7.67
CA LYS A 78 5.84 -8.08 8.96
C LYS A 78 6.74 -6.99 9.53
N SER A 79 7.87 -6.70 8.89
CA SER A 79 8.83 -5.72 9.38
C SER A 79 8.43 -4.31 8.96
N PRO A 80 8.33 -3.34 9.90
CA PRO A 80 8.06 -1.95 9.55
C PRO A 80 9.14 -1.39 8.62
N ARG A 81 8.71 -0.71 7.55
CA ARG A 81 9.57 0.02 6.61
C ARG A 81 8.90 1.33 6.24
N SER A 82 9.69 2.32 5.84
CA SER A 82 9.13 3.55 5.28
C SER A 82 8.13 3.21 4.17
N THR A 83 6.95 3.78 4.27
CA THR A 83 5.89 3.60 3.27
C THR A 83 6.22 4.29 1.94
N GLY A 84 7.16 5.22 1.92
CA GLY A 84 7.42 6.07 0.77
C GLY A 84 6.13 6.70 0.24
N SER A 85 5.86 6.49 -1.06
CA SER A 85 4.69 7.05 -1.74
C SER A 85 3.45 6.14 -1.76
N ILE A 86 3.51 4.93 -1.20
CA ILE A 86 2.44 3.93 -1.37
C ILE A 86 1.15 4.28 -0.62
N ILE A 87 1.15 5.31 0.22
CA ILE A 87 -0.03 5.80 0.96
C ILE A 87 -0.68 7.02 0.32
N LYS A 88 -0.05 7.67 -0.67
CA LYS A 88 -0.64 8.80 -1.40
C LYS A 88 -2.00 8.46 -2.02
N PRO A 89 -2.22 7.26 -2.60
CA PRO A 89 -3.54 6.88 -3.10
C PRO A 89 -4.61 6.85 -2.00
N LEU A 90 -4.26 6.50 -0.76
CA LEU A 90 -5.20 6.48 0.37
C LEU A 90 -5.62 7.89 0.78
N LEU A 91 -4.71 8.87 0.76
CA LEU A 91 -5.05 10.27 0.98
C LEU A 91 -5.98 10.79 -0.11
N TYR A 92 -5.61 10.54 -1.37
CA TYR A 92 -6.41 10.96 -2.52
C TYR A 92 -7.83 10.35 -2.49
N ALA A 93 -7.94 9.06 -2.18
CA ALA A 93 -9.22 8.38 -2.01
C ALA A 93 -10.04 8.99 -0.86
N SER A 94 -9.42 9.30 0.28
CA SER A 94 -10.08 9.92 1.43
C SER A 94 -10.63 11.31 1.09
N MET A 95 -9.85 12.12 0.36
CA MET A 95 -10.30 13.43 -0.09
C MET A 95 -11.41 13.34 -1.14
N LEU A 96 -11.33 12.38 -2.07
CA LEU A 96 -12.39 12.12 -3.05
C LEU A 96 -13.69 11.72 -2.36
N GLN A 97 -13.60 10.80 -1.39
CA GLN A 97 -14.76 10.30 -0.65
C GLN A 97 -15.51 11.41 0.09
N GLU A 98 -14.81 12.44 0.54
CA GLU A 98 -15.40 13.59 1.23
C GLU A 98 -15.75 14.77 0.30
N GLY A 99 -15.61 14.60 -1.02
CA GLY A 99 -15.84 15.68 -1.98
C GLY A 99 -14.89 16.87 -1.82
N LYS A 100 -13.72 16.67 -1.19
CA LYS A 100 -12.70 17.72 -1.00
C LYS A 100 -11.84 17.94 -2.24
N ILE A 101 -11.81 16.96 -3.14
CA ILE A 101 -11.05 17.03 -4.38
C ILE A 101 -11.83 16.30 -5.48
N LEU A 102 -11.62 16.70 -6.73
CA LEU A 102 -12.03 15.97 -7.93
C LEU A 102 -10.78 15.59 -8.72
N PRO A 103 -10.86 14.57 -9.60
CA PRO A 103 -9.72 14.18 -10.44
C PRO A 103 -9.14 15.32 -11.30
N THR A 104 -9.98 16.30 -11.66
CA THR A 104 -9.65 17.48 -12.46
C THR A 104 -9.31 18.71 -11.62
N THR A 105 -9.46 18.67 -10.29
CA THR A 105 -9.06 19.78 -9.41
C THR A 105 -7.58 20.09 -9.64
N LEU A 106 -7.27 21.35 -9.91
CA LEU A 106 -5.90 21.80 -10.04
C LEU A 106 -5.26 21.89 -8.65
N VAL A 107 -4.15 21.20 -8.47
CA VAL A 107 -3.32 21.25 -7.26
C VAL A 107 -1.99 21.92 -7.57
N PRO A 108 -1.49 22.78 -6.68
CA PRO A 108 -0.25 23.51 -6.90
C PRO A 108 0.97 22.61 -6.72
N ASP A 109 1.84 22.63 -7.71
CA ASP A 109 3.17 22.04 -7.78
C ASP A 109 4.22 23.14 -8.02
N ILE A 110 4.46 23.93 -6.97
CA ILE A 110 5.29 25.13 -6.98
C ILE A 110 6.29 25.09 -5.82
N PRO A 111 7.38 25.88 -5.83
CA PRO A 111 8.30 26.00 -4.70
C PRO A 111 7.54 26.18 -3.39
N THR A 112 7.77 25.24 -2.45
CA THR A 112 6.95 25.11 -1.25
C THR A 112 7.85 25.00 -0.02
N ARG A 113 7.61 25.87 0.96
CA ARG A 113 8.17 25.77 2.31
C ARG A 113 7.04 25.86 3.33
N ILE A 114 6.88 24.84 4.16
CA ILE A 114 5.83 24.77 5.18
C ILE A 114 6.49 24.48 6.53
N SER A 115 6.49 25.46 7.44
CA SER A 115 7.04 25.30 8.80
C SER A 115 8.44 24.68 8.84
N GLY A 116 9.32 25.07 7.92
CA GLY A 116 10.70 24.55 7.81
C GLY A 116 10.85 23.27 6.99
N PHE A 117 9.76 22.59 6.62
CA PHE A 117 9.76 21.46 5.71
C PHE A 117 9.71 21.93 4.24
N ASN A 118 10.63 21.43 3.42
CA ASN A 118 10.69 21.70 1.98
C ASN A 118 10.53 20.36 1.25
N PRO A 119 9.32 20.00 0.79
CA PRO A 119 9.14 18.81 -0.03
C PRO A 119 9.65 19.07 -1.45
N ASP A 120 10.38 18.12 -2.00
CA ASP A 120 10.83 18.15 -3.39
C ASP A 120 10.24 16.98 -4.18
N ASN A 121 9.96 17.20 -5.46
CA ASN A 121 9.59 16.13 -6.36
C ASN A 121 10.82 15.30 -6.72
N TYR A 122 10.61 14.02 -7.08
CA TYR A 122 11.69 13.14 -7.50
C TYR A 122 12.44 13.64 -8.74
N ASP A 123 11.74 14.34 -9.63
CA ASP A 123 12.30 14.94 -10.86
C ASP A 123 12.90 16.35 -10.63
N GLU A 124 12.99 16.80 -9.37
CA GLU A 124 13.61 18.06 -8.94
C GLU A 124 13.07 19.31 -9.67
N THR A 125 11.84 19.24 -10.17
CA THR A 125 11.20 20.32 -10.92
C THR A 125 9.77 20.59 -10.47
N TYR A 126 9.22 21.70 -10.96
CA TYR A 126 7.89 22.22 -10.62
C TYR A 126 7.01 22.30 -11.86
N HIS A 127 5.77 21.81 -11.75
CA HIS A 127 4.83 21.72 -12.87
C HIS A 127 3.71 22.78 -12.81
N GLY A 128 3.78 23.73 -11.88
CA GLY A 128 2.80 24.81 -11.78
C GLY A 128 1.48 24.32 -11.22
N ALA A 129 0.42 24.30 -12.02
CA ALA A 129 -0.90 23.79 -11.61
C ALA A 129 -1.19 22.49 -12.36
N VAL A 130 -1.33 21.39 -11.63
CA VAL A 130 -1.54 20.06 -12.23
C VAL A 130 -2.88 19.46 -11.78
N PRO A 131 -3.61 18.74 -12.64
CA PRO A 131 -4.79 17.99 -12.21
C PRO A 131 -4.44 16.97 -11.11
N ALA A 132 -5.28 16.84 -10.09
CA ALA A 132 -5.04 15.97 -8.94
C ALA A 132 -4.78 14.51 -9.33
N LYS A 133 -5.49 13.98 -10.34
CA LYS A 133 -5.24 12.65 -10.88
C LYS A 133 -3.82 12.49 -11.47
N GLN A 134 -3.30 13.56 -12.10
CA GLN A 134 -1.95 13.57 -12.67
C GLN A 134 -0.89 13.70 -11.58
N ALA A 135 -1.15 14.53 -10.56
CA ALA A 135 -0.27 14.61 -9.40
C ALA A 135 -0.11 13.25 -8.72
N LEU A 136 -1.20 12.50 -8.56
CA LEU A 136 -1.16 11.14 -8.03
C LEU A 136 -0.45 10.16 -8.98
N SER A 137 -0.79 10.14 -10.27
CA SER A 137 -0.20 9.19 -11.23
C SER A 137 1.30 9.38 -11.41
N ARG A 138 1.78 10.63 -11.28
CA ARG A 138 3.20 10.99 -11.32
C ARG A 138 3.86 10.92 -9.94
N SER A 139 3.11 10.59 -8.89
CA SER A 139 3.57 10.54 -7.51
C SER A 139 4.28 11.82 -7.05
N LEU A 140 3.79 13.00 -7.47
CA LEU A 140 4.42 14.27 -7.09
C LEU A 140 4.31 14.48 -5.57
N ASN A 141 5.40 14.89 -4.93
CA ASN A 141 5.46 15.07 -3.47
C ASN A 141 4.80 16.37 -3.06
N ILE A 142 5.11 17.47 -3.75
CA ILE A 142 4.66 18.82 -3.38
C ILE A 142 3.13 18.90 -3.36
N PRO A 143 2.39 18.49 -4.42
CA PRO A 143 0.94 18.63 -4.40
C PRO A 143 0.30 17.76 -3.32
N VAL A 144 0.84 16.57 -3.08
CA VAL A 144 0.29 15.63 -2.12
C VAL A 144 0.54 16.07 -0.67
N VAL A 145 1.66 16.71 -0.39
CA VAL A 145 1.92 17.37 0.91
C VAL A 145 0.91 18.50 1.15
N ARG A 146 0.62 19.31 0.13
CA ARG A 146 -0.37 20.40 0.24
C ARG A 146 -1.79 19.87 0.37
N MET A 147 -2.10 18.77 -0.32
CA MET A 147 -3.35 18.02 -0.12
C MET A 147 -3.49 17.55 1.33
N LEU A 148 -2.45 16.95 1.91
CA LEU A 148 -2.46 16.53 3.31
C LEU A 148 -2.65 17.71 4.26
N GLN A 149 -1.96 18.82 4.00
CA GLN A 149 -2.13 20.05 4.78
C GLN A 149 -3.58 20.53 4.77
N SER A 150 -4.23 20.50 3.61
CA SER A 150 -5.64 20.92 3.47
C SER A 150 -6.64 19.91 4.08
N PHE A 151 -6.34 18.61 4.00
CA PHE A 151 -7.21 17.55 4.50
C PHE A 151 -7.10 17.37 6.02
N GLY A 152 -5.93 17.66 6.58
CA GLY A 152 -5.61 17.55 8.00
C GLY A 152 -4.81 16.28 8.31
N VAL A 153 -3.66 16.46 8.97
CA VAL A 153 -2.76 15.35 9.34
C VAL A 153 -3.43 14.41 10.34
N GLU A 154 -4.06 14.95 11.39
CA GLU A 154 -4.78 14.17 12.41
C GLU A 154 -5.86 13.28 11.80
N LYS A 155 -6.64 13.87 10.88
CA LYS A 155 -7.71 13.18 10.18
C LYS A 155 -7.19 12.04 9.31
N PHE A 156 -6.13 12.30 8.53
CA PHE A 156 -5.55 11.27 7.69
C PHE A 156 -4.90 10.16 8.51
N HIS A 157 -4.18 10.51 9.58
CA HIS A 157 -3.60 9.55 10.52
C HIS A 157 -4.67 8.63 11.12
N TYR A 158 -5.79 9.20 11.59
CA TYR A 158 -6.93 8.43 12.09
C TYR A 158 -7.53 7.50 11.02
N THR A 159 -7.60 7.98 9.77
CA THR A 159 -8.07 7.17 8.64
C THR A 159 -7.15 5.97 8.38
N LEU A 160 -5.83 6.17 8.36
CA LEU A 160 -4.85 5.08 8.21
C LEU A 160 -4.95 4.05 9.33
N LYS A 161 -5.12 4.50 10.59
CA LYS A 161 -5.39 3.60 11.73
C LYS A 161 -6.65 2.78 11.52
N LYS A 162 -7.75 3.39 11.07
CA LYS A 162 -9.01 2.70 10.76
C LYS A 162 -8.88 1.70 9.63
N LEU A 163 -8.04 1.98 8.65
CA LEU A 163 -7.75 1.06 7.55
C LEU A 163 -6.91 -0.15 7.99
N GLY A 164 -6.34 -0.12 9.21
CA GLY A 164 -5.59 -1.25 9.77
C GLY A 164 -4.07 -1.07 9.75
N MET A 165 -3.57 0.15 9.52
CA MET A 165 -2.13 0.42 9.57
C MET A 165 -1.63 0.35 11.03
N SER A 166 -1.04 -0.78 11.40
CA SER A 166 -0.74 -1.12 12.81
C SER A 166 0.48 -0.38 13.36
N THR A 167 1.42 -0.02 12.48
CA THR A 167 2.75 0.55 12.81
C THR A 167 2.78 2.07 13.00
N LEU A 168 1.63 2.74 12.97
CA LEU A 168 1.53 4.16 13.31
C LEU A 168 1.66 4.35 14.84
N ASN A 169 2.89 4.34 15.34
CA ASN A 169 3.19 4.30 16.78
C ASN A 169 3.20 5.67 17.46
N TYR A 170 3.21 6.75 16.67
CA TYR A 170 3.28 8.12 17.19
C TYR A 170 1.99 8.90 16.92
N GLY A 171 1.82 10.01 17.62
CA GLY A 171 0.72 10.94 17.35
C GLY A 171 0.89 11.64 15.99
N PRO A 172 -0.22 12.17 15.43
CA PRO A 172 -0.21 12.87 14.14
C PRO A 172 0.71 14.10 14.13
N GLU A 173 0.92 14.76 15.28
CA GLU A 173 1.83 15.90 15.43
C GLU A 173 3.28 15.52 15.13
N ARG A 174 3.69 14.30 15.51
CA ARG A 174 5.06 13.82 15.29
C ARG A 174 5.31 13.43 13.84
N TYR A 175 4.33 12.84 13.16
CA TYR A 175 4.46 12.55 11.74
C TYR A 175 4.37 13.81 10.87
N GLY A 176 3.48 14.74 11.24
CA GLY A 176 3.26 15.97 10.48
C GLY A 176 2.99 15.72 9.00
N LEU A 177 3.47 16.62 8.15
CA LEU A 177 3.30 16.49 6.69
C LEU A 177 4.15 15.39 6.06
N THR A 178 5.19 14.92 6.75
CA THR A 178 6.02 13.81 6.27
C THR A 178 5.26 12.49 6.26
N LEU A 179 4.12 12.42 6.97
CA LEU A 179 3.23 11.26 7.02
C LEU A 179 2.98 10.67 5.63
N VAL A 180 2.72 11.49 4.60
CA VAL A 180 2.34 11.03 3.25
C VAL A 180 3.49 10.86 2.26
N VAL A 181 4.72 11.15 2.68
CA VAL A 181 5.94 11.06 1.85
C VAL A 181 7.02 10.17 2.47
N GLY A 182 6.59 9.17 3.25
CA GLY A 182 7.48 8.14 3.80
C GLY A 182 8.01 8.40 5.20
N GLY A 183 7.52 9.42 5.91
CA GLY A 183 7.80 9.63 7.33
C GLY A 183 7.10 8.63 8.25
N ALA A 184 6.12 7.88 7.74
CA ALA A 184 5.49 6.78 8.45
C ALA A 184 5.97 5.42 7.97
N GLU A 185 6.01 4.48 8.91
CA GLU A 185 6.35 3.09 8.65
C GLU A 185 5.08 2.25 8.47
N GLY A 186 5.14 1.29 7.57
CA GLY A 186 4.09 0.30 7.28
C GLY A 186 4.71 -1.09 7.14
N THR A 187 3.96 -2.13 7.46
CA THR A 187 4.32 -3.50 7.06
C THR A 187 3.76 -3.79 5.68
N LEU A 188 4.43 -4.66 4.91
CA LEU A 188 3.87 -5.13 3.63
C LEU A 188 2.52 -5.84 3.87
N PHE A 189 2.37 -6.54 4.99
CA PHE A 189 1.12 -7.18 5.39
C PHE A 189 -0.04 -6.18 5.50
N ASP A 190 0.13 -5.11 6.28
CA ASP A 190 -0.93 -4.11 6.48
C ASP A 190 -1.27 -3.41 5.17
N ILE A 191 -0.26 -2.95 4.44
CA ILE A 191 -0.47 -2.19 3.20
C ILE A 191 -1.15 -3.07 2.15
N SER A 192 -0.67 -4.30 1.93
CA SER A 192 -1.30 -5.22 0.98
C SER A 192 -2.75 -5.56 1.36
N GLY A 193 -3.03 -5.75 2.66
CA GLY A 193 -4.39 -5.94 3.16
C GLY A 193 -5.30 -4.74 2.91
N ILE A 194 -4.80 -3.51 3.13
CA ILE A 194 -5.53 -2.27 2.85
C ILE A 194 -5.89 -2.18 1.35
N TYR A 195 -4.92 -2.43 0.47
CA TYR A 195 -5.14 -2.39 -0.98
C TYR A 195 -6.06 -3.51 -1.46
N ALA A 196 -5.94 -4.72 -0.91
CA ALA A 196 -6.84 -5.83 -1.21
C ALA A 196 -8.29 -5.50 -0.82
N ASN A 197 -8.49 -4.91 0.36
CA ASN A 197 -9.81 -4.46 0.81
C ASN A 197 -10.39 -3.35 -0.09
N LEU A 198 -9.57 -2.38 -0.50
CA LEU A 198 -9.99 -1.34 -1.45
C LEU A 198 -10.48 -1.94 -2.77
N ALA A 199 -9.73 -2.92 -3.32
CA ALA A 199 -10.12 -3.62 -4.53
C ALA A 199 -11.39 -4.49 -4.33
N ASN A 200 -11.53 -5.12 -3.16
CA ASN A 200 -12.69 -5.94 -2.84
C ASN A 200 -13.98 -5.10 -2.74
N ILE A 201 -13.90 -3.92 -2.11
CA ILE A 201 -15.02 -2.96 -2.05
C ILE A 201 -15.50 -2.60 -3.46
N LEU A 202 -14.56 -2.33 -4.38
CA LEU A 202 -14.90 -2.03 -5.77
C LEU A 202 -15.58 -3.22 -6.47
N ASN A 203 -15.05 -4.44 -6.29
CA ASN A 203 -15.66 -5.65 -6.86
C ASN A 203 -17.09 -5.85 -6.36
N HIS A 204 -17.32 -5.68 -5.06
CA HIS A 204 -18.67 -5.79 -4.48
C HIS A 204 -19.62 -4.72 -5.04
N PHE A 205 -19.16 -3.47 -5.13
CA PHE A 205 -19.94 -2.39 -5.72
C PHE A 205 -20.35 -2.68 -7.17
N MET A 206 -19.44 -3.21 -7.99
CA MET A 206 -19.70 -3.56 -9.38
C MET A 206 -20.72 -4.70 -9.52
N ILE A 207 -20.66 -5.70 -8.64
CA ILE A 207 -21.64 -6.80 -8.59
C ILE A 207 -23.03 -6.25 -8.24
N VAL A 208 -23.14 -5.46 -7.18
CA VAL A 208 -24.41 -4.87 -6.73
C VAL A 208 -25.01 -3.98 -7.82
N LYS A 209 -24.20 -3.13 -8.46
CA LYS A 209 -24.63 -2.29 -9.57
C LYS A 209 -25.18 -3.12 -10.72
N SER A 210 -24.52 -4.22 -11.08
CA SER A 210 -24.96 -5.12 -12.15
C SER A 210 -26.31 -5.76 -11.85
N ILE A 211 -26.53 -6.20 -10.60
CA ILE A 211 -27.81 -6.77 -10.16
C ILE A 211 -28.93 -5.73 -10.23
N LEU A 212 -28.67 -4.50 -9.78
CA LEU A 212 -29.65 -3.41 -9.83
C LEU A 212 -30.05 -3.06 -11.27
N THR A 213 -29.07 -2.98 -12.19
CA THR A 213 -29.34 -2.76 -13.61
C THR A 213 -30.19 -3.89 -14.21
N MET A 214 -29.93 -5.15 -13.88
CA MET A 214 -30.75 -6.27 -14.37
C MET A 214 -32.19 -6.21 -13.83
N LYS A 215 -32.39 -5.90 -12.54
CA LYS A 215 -33.74 -5.75 -11.97
C LYS A 215 -34.55 -4.63 -12.64
N GLN A 216 -33.92 -3.51 -12.97
CA GLN A 216 -34.60 -2.42 -13.70
C GLN A 216 -35.04 -2.84 -15.11
N ASN A 217 -34.23 -3.64 -15.81
CA ASN A 217 -34.57 -4.13 -17.15
C ASN A 217 -35.69 -5.18 -17.15
N HIS A 218 -35.88 -5.91 -16.04
CA HIS A 218 -36.96 -6.90 -15.90
C HIS A 218 -38.30 -6.31 -15.44
N LEU A 219 -38.35 -5.05 -15.02
CA LEU A 219 -39.59 -4.35 -14.62
C LEU A 219 -40.32 -3.66 -15.79
N HIS A 220 -39.82 -3.84 -17.02
CA HIS A 220 -40.37 -3.24 -18.25
C HIS A 220 -41.00 -4.26 -19.22
N PHE A 221 -41.39 -5.44 -18.75
CA PHE A 221 -42.18 -6.42 -19.51
C PHE A 221 -43.52 -6.70 -18.82
#